data_AF-A0A8T5PS76-F1
#
_entry.id   AF-A0A8T5PS76-F1
#
_cell.length_a   1.000
_cell.length_b   1.000
_cell.length_c   1.000
_cell.angle_alpha   90.00
_cell.angle_beta   90.00
_cell.angle_gamma   90.00
#
_symmetry.space_group_name_H-M   'P 1'
#
loop_
_entity.id
_entity.type
_entity.pdbx_description
1 polymer ?
#
loop_
_entity_poly.entity_id
_entity_poly.type
_entity_poly.pdbx_seq_one_letter_code
_entity_poly.pdbx_strand_id
1 'polypeptide(L)'
;MEIEFIDRAYEKVFPNKKKYEDFARVEFLTCVINGAWPYGDQLSSIEYTISLYEEQQEQCSFDYKTQNELEIMYAIREARNWYLEGGTIEEGKTRIANLVWNAELHEIFETLEDCLRVLQIHRKQKTINQEKQLIHKSLKTRRQTRTSAFHATAEYLTENSTNSETLDYLNRRIESYQNKLKLKYERAIREKDIAGFIDAYMEIRQTHDKKLQEYADRLRNASNAFEWASHEALFARQDDPK
;
A
#
# COMPACT_ATOMS: atom_id res chain seq x y z
N MET A 1 -4.64 14.08 1.76
CA MET A 1 -4.56 12.77 1.07
C MET A 1 -5.27 11.67 1.85
N GLU A 2 -5.19 11.59 3.20
CA GLU A 2 -5.96 10.60 3.99
C GLU A 2 -7.48 10.88 4.04
N ILE A 3 -7.89 12.17 4.04
CA ILE A 3 -9.31 12.57 4.05
C ILE A 3 -10.07 12.05 2.81
N GLU A 4 -9.47 12.10 1.60
CA GLU A 4 -10.09 11.61 0.36
C GLU A 4 -10.36 10.09 0.32
N PHE A 5 -9.74 9.31 1.22
CA PHE A 5 -9.98 7.86 1.29
C PHE A 5 -11.15 7.50 2.19
N ILE A 6 -11.39 8.30 3.24
CA ILE A 6 -12.58 8.18 4.08
C ILE A 6 -13.82 8.40 3.22
N ASP A 7 -13.78 9.39 2.33
CA ASP A 7 -14.91 9.80 1.49
C ASP A 7 -15.38 8.66 0.60
N ARG A 8 -14.45 7.98 -0.07
CA ARG A 8 -14.77 6.83 -0.92
C ARG A 8 -15.23 5.60 -0.14
N ALA A 9 -14.72 5.37 1.07
CA ALA A 9 -15.18 4.27 1.91
C ALA A 9 -16.59 4.55 2.46
N TYR A 10 -16.83 5.79 2.86
CA TYR A 10 -18.09 6.28 3.35
C TYR A 10 -19.18 6.24 2.26
N GLU A 11 -18.92 6.78 1.07
CA GLU A 11 -19.87 6.77 -0.06
C GLU A 11 -20.28 5.36 -0.49
N LYS A 12 -19.39 4.37 -0.34
CA LYS A 12 -19.70 2.97 -0.64
C LYS A 12 -20.72 2.36 0.32
N VAL A 13 -20.70 2.77 1.58
CA VAL A 13 -21.58 2.23 2.63
C VAL A 13 -22.85 3.07 2.77
N PHE A 14 -22.75 4.38 2.58
CA PHE A 14 -23.84 5.34 2.67
C PHE A 14 -24.10 6.05 1.32
N PRO A 15 -24.49 5.34 0.26
CA PRO A 15 -24.58 5.90 -1.10
C PRO A 15 -25.64 6.99 -1.26
N ASN A 16 -26.66 7.00 -0.39
CA ASN A 16 -27.80 7.92 -0.48
C ASN A 16 -27.75 9.09 0.52
N LYS A 17 -26.71 9.17 1.37
CA LYS A 17 -26.57 10.28 2.32
C LYS A 17 -25.51 11.25 1.83
N LYS A 18 -25.88 12.53 1.70
CA LYS A 18 -24.92 13.57 1.39
C LYS A 18 -24.04 13.79 2.61
N LYS A 19 -22.74 13.52 2.47
CA LYS A 19 -21.74 13.61 3.54
C LYS A 19 -21.76 14.94 4.32
N TYR A 20 -22.03 16.05 3.64
CA TYR A 20 -22.09 17.40 4.26
C TYR A 20 -23.28 17.58 5.21
N GLU A 21 -24.27 16.69 5.16
CA GLU A 21 -25.44 16.66 6.04
C GLU A 21 -25.26 15.64 7.18
N ASP A 22 -24.13 14.92 7.23
CA ASP A 22 -23.86 13.84 8.18
C ASP A 22 -22.58 14.08 8.99
N PHE A 23 -22.57 15.22 9.70
CA PHE A 23 -21.39 15.70 10.40
C PHE A 23 -20.91 14.72 11.50
N ALA A 24 -21.84 14.22 12.34
CA ALA A 24 -21.49 13.43 13.53
C ALA A 24 -20.74 12.14 13.18
N ARG A 25 -21.21 11.38 12.18
CA ARG A 25 -20.55 10.12 11.77
C ARG A 25 -19.23 10.37 11.06
N VAL A 26 -19.15 11.41 10.22
CA VAL A 26 -17.91 11.79 9.55
C VAL A 26 -16.85 12.21 10.55
N GLU A 27 -17.22 13.02 11.54
CA GLU A 27 -16.32 13.45 12.61
C GLU A 27 -15.84 12.25 13.44
N PHE A 28 -16.76 11.39 13.87
CA PHE A 28 -16.42 10.15 14.60
C PHE A 28 -15.41 9.30 13.83
N LEU A 29 -15.71 8.97 12.57
CA LEU A 29 -14.82 8.16 11.72
C LEU A 29 -13.45 8.83 11.51
N THR A 30 -13.43 10.15 11.36
CA THR A 30 -12.20 10.94 11.19
C THR A 30 -11.34 10.89 12.45
N CYS A 31 -11.94 11.08 13.62
CA CYS A 31 -11.25 11.01 14.91
C CYS A 31 -10.70 9.60 15.16
N VAL A 32 -11.47 8.55 14.85
CA VAL A 32 -11.01 7.15 14.96
C VAL A 32 -9.78 6.90 14.09
N ILE A 33 -9.82 7.32 12.82
CA ILE A 33 -8.74 7.09 11.86
C ILE A 33 -7.47 7.88 12.23
N ASN A 34 -7.62 9.15 12.59
CA ASN A 34 -6.49 10.02 12.90
C ASN A 34 -5.93 9.75 14.29
N GLY A 35 -6.77 9.31 15.23
CA GLY A 35 -6.41 9.20 16.65
C GLY A 35 -6.23 10.57 17.29
N ALA A 36 -6.97 11.55 16.80
CA ALA A 36 -6.89 12.93 17.26
C ALA A 36 -8.29 13.44 17.61
N TRP A 37 -8.34 14.31 18.61
CA TRP A 37 -9.53 14.98 19.10
C TRP A 37 -9.32 16.51 19.05
N PRO A 38 -10.35 17.29 18.68
CA PRO A 38 -10.28 18.75 18.75
C PRO A 38 -10.12 19.22 20.20
N TYR A 39 -9.05 19.93 20.50
CA TYR A 39 -8.80 20.56 21.80
C TYR A 39 -8.36 22.01 21.61
N GLY A 40 -9.24 22.95 21.97
CA GLY A 40 -9.06 24.36 21.64
C GLY A 40 -9.01 24.58 20.12
N ASP A 41 -7.95 25.24 19.65
CA ASP A 41 -7.75 25.53 18.21
C ASP A 41 -6.92 24.45 17.48
N GLN A 42 -6.59 23.33 18.13
CA GLN A 42 -5.68 22.31 17.60
C GLN A 42 -6.28 20.90 17.66
N LEU A 43 -5.76 20.02 16.79
CA LEU A 43 -6.00 18.58 16.88
C LEU A 43 -4.90 17.96 17.72
N SER A 44 -5.28 17.36 18.84
CA SER A 44 -4.37 16.70 19.79
C SER A 44 -4.59 15.20 19.78
N SER A 45 -3.57 14.41 20.16
CA SER A 45 -3.76 12.95 20.35
C SER A 45 -4.86 12.70 21.37
N ILE A 46 -5.68 11.68 21.12
CA ILE A 46 -6.77 11.28 22.02
C ILE A 46 -6.22 10.92 23.39
N GLU A 47 -5.12 10.18 23.45
CA GLU A 47 -4.49 9.73 24.70
C GLU A 47 -4.02 10.92 25.54
N TYR A 48 -3.39 11.90 24.92
CA TYR A 48 -2.96 13.14 25.58
C TYR A 48 -4.16 13.98 26.05
N THR A 49 -5.21 14.05 25.24
CA THR A 49 -6.38 14.88 25.59
C THR A 49 -7.16 14.25 26.74
N ILE A 50 -7.32 12.93 26.76
CA ILE A 50 -7.93 12.22 27.90
C ILE A 50 -7.18 12.52 29.19
N SER A 51 -5.84 12.44 29.20
CA SER A 51 -5.06 12.71 30.43
C SER A 51 -5.24 14.14 30.95
N LEU A 52 -5.33 15.13 30.05
CA LEU A 52 -5.58 16.52 30.46
C LEU A 52 -6.96 16.68 31.14
N TYR A 53 -7.98 16.02 30.60
CA TYR A 53 -9.34 16.10 31.14
C TYR A 53 -9.47 15.36 32.47
N GLU A 54 -8.84 14.18 32.60
CA GLU A 54 -8.78 13.43 33.85
C GLU A 54 -8.10 14.25 34.96
N GLU A 55 -6.96 14.88 34.67
CA GLU A 55 -6.26 15.77 35.62
C GLU A 55 -7.11 16.99 36.05
N GLN A 56 -7.91 17.55 35.13
CA GLN A 56 -8.81 18.66 35.42
C GLN A 56 -9.99 18.26 36.31
N GLN A 57 -10.55 17.06 36.10
CA GLN A 57 -11.63 16.53 36.94
C GLN A 57 -11.16 16.24 38.37
N GLU A 58 -9.92 15.80 38.57
CA GLU A 58 -9.38 15.59 39.92
C GLU A 58 -9.22 16.90 40.71
N GLN A 59 -9.06 18.02 40.01
CA GLN A 59 -8.77 19.33 40.61
C GLN A 59 -10.02 20.22 40.81
N CYS A 60 -11.11 19.96 40.08
CA CYS A 60 -12.31 20.81 40.05
C CYS A 60 -13.59 20.05 40.44
N SER A 61 -14.68 20.79 40.73
CA SER A 61 -16.02 20.20 40.89
C SER A 61 -16.52 19.59 39.58
N PHE A 62 -17.33 18.52 39.67
CA PHE A 62 -17.93 17.82 38.53
C PHE A 62 -18.50 18.77 37.46
N ASP A 63 -18.03 18.61 36.21
CA ASP A 63 -18.54 19.28 35.02
C ASP A 63 -19.08 18.25 34.02
N TYR A 64 -20.39 18.29 33.78
CA TYR A 64 -21.07 17.36 32.88
C TYR A 64 -20.56 17.46 31.44
N LYS A 65 -20.16 18.66 30.98
CA LYS A 65 -19.63 18.82 29.62
C LYS A 65 -18.29 18.10 29.47
N THR A 66 -17.36 18.33 30.39
CA THR A 66 -16.08 17.63 30.47
C THR A 66 -16.27 16.11 30.56
N GLN A 67 -17.24 15.65 31.35
CA GLN A 67 -17.57 14.22 31.47
C GLN A 67 -18.05 13.62 30.13
N ASN A 68 -18.98 14.29 29.45
CA ASN A 68 -19.49 13.81 28.16
C ASN A 68 -18.38 13.78 27.09
N GLU A 69 -17.53 14.81 27.04
CA GLU A 69 -16.37 14.85 26.13
C GLU A 69 -15.39 13.69 26.40
N LEU A 70 -15.14 13.34 27.68
CA LEU A 70 -14.37 12.15 28.05
C LEU A 70 -15.00 10.85 27.56
N GLU A 71 -16.31 10.69 27.72
CA GLU A 71 -17.03 9.49 27.26
C GLU A 71 -16.96 9.33 25.74
N ILE A 72 -17.10 10.43 24.99
CA ILE A 72 -16.88 10.44 23.53
C ILE A 72 -15.45 10.03 23.19
N MET A 73 -14.45 10.60 23.86
CA MET A 73 -13.05 10.26 23.63
C MET A 73 -12.74 8.79 23.93
N TYR A 74 -13.34 8.20 24.97
CA TYR A 74 -13.20 6.77 25.26
C TYR A 74 -13.85 5.90 24.19
N ALA A 75 -15.03 6.26 23.69
CA ALA A 75 -15.69 5.55 22.59
C ALA A 75 -14.82 5.57 21.31
N ILE A 76 -14.24 6.72 20.99
CA ILE A 76 -13.34 6.87 19.82
C ILE A 76 -12.05 6.09 20.04
N ARG A 77 -11.45 6.13 21.23
CA ARG A 77 -10.26 5.35 21.58
C ARG A 77 -10.49 3.86 21.39
N GLU A 78 -11.61 3.34 21.88
CA GLU A 78 -11.92 1.91 21.75
C GLU A 78 -12.18 1.51 20.30
N ALA A 79 -12.91 2.34 19.54
CA ALA A 79 -13.11 2.15 18.11
C ALA A 79 -11.79 2.19 17.33
N ARG A 80 -10.85 3.04 17.75
CA ARG A 80 -9.49 3.12 17.18
C ARG A 80 -8.68 1.87 17.50
N ASN A 81 -8.73 1.37 18.72
CA ASN A 81 -8.04 0.13 19.09
C ASN A 81 -8.51 -1.03 18.22
N TRP A 82 -9.82 -1.23 18.08
CA TRP A 82 -10.40 -2.22 17.17
C TRP A 82 -9.99 -1.99 15.71
N TYR A 83 -9.98 -0.74 15.25
CA TYR A 83 -9.55 -0.39 13.90
C TYR A 83 -8.08 -0.77 13.65
N LEU A 84 -7.19 -0.52 14.60
CA LEU A 84 -5.76 -0.83 14.48
C LEU A 84 -5.46 -2.33 14.61
N GLU A 85 -6.09 -3.01 15.57
CA GLU A 85 -5.84 -4.42 15.88
C GLU A 85 -6.24 -5.35 14.73
N GLY A 86 -7.30 -5.02 13.99
CA GLY A 86 -7.94 -6.03 13.15
C GLY A 86 -9.04 -6.73 13.93
N GLY A 87 -10.13 -7.09 13.25
CA GLY A 87 -11.26 -7.72 13.91
C GLY A 87 -12.47 -7.84 13.01
N THR A 88 -13.42 -8.65 13.45
CA THR A 88 -14.75 -8.76 12.86
C THR A 88 -15.62 -7.59 13.30
N ILE A 89 -16.68 -7.33 12.52
CA ILE A 89 -17.64 -6.27 12.84
C ILE A 89 -18.38 -6.58 14.15
N GLU A 90 -18.70 -7.84 14.42
CA GLU A 90 -19.40 -8.24 15.65
C GLU A 90 -18.55 -8.02 16.92
N GLU A 91 -17.25 -8.32 16.86
CA GLU A 91 -16.32 -7.98 17.94
C GLU A 91 -16.26 -6.47 18.18
N GLY A 92 -16.23 -5.68 17.09
CA GLY A 92 -16.26 -4.22 17.16
C GLY A 92 -17.53 -3.71 17.84
N LYS A 93 -18.71 -4.20 17.42
CA LYS A 93 -20.00 -3.84 18.03
C LYS A 93 -20.00 -4.15 19.52
N THR A 94 -19.56 -5.34 19.89
CA THR A 94 -19.54 -5.78 21.30
C THR A 94 -18.66 -4.87 22.17
N ARG A 95 -17.51 -4.43 21.66
CA ARG A 95 -16.57 -3.55 22.40
C ARG A 95 -17.06 -2.11 22.51
N ILE A 96 -17.69 -1.60 21.44
CA ILE A 96 -17.87 -0.15 21.25
C ILE A 96 -19.29 0.31 21.60
N ALA A 97 -20.30 -0.56 21.45
CA ALA A 97 -21.72 -0.16 21.53
C ALA A 97 -22.08 0.54 22.86
N ASN A 98 -21.65 -0.02 23.99
CA ASN A 98 -21.94 0.59 25.30
C ASN A 98 -21.26 1.94 25.49
N LEU A 99 -20.04 2.11 24.98
CA LEU A 99 -19.31 3.38 25.07
C LEU A 99 -19.98 4.46 24.23
N VAL A 100 -20.40 4.12 23.01
CA VAL A 100 -21.13 5.04 22.13
C VAL A 100 -22.49 5.41 22.71
N TRP A 101 -23.17 4.46 23.35
CA TRP A 101 -24.44 4.72 24.03
C TRP A 101 -24.28 5.68 25.21
N ASN A 102 -23.27 5.44 26.07
CA ASN A 102 -23.01 6.29 27.23
C ASN A 102 -22.61 7.70 26.82
N ALA A 103 -21.78 7.83 25.78
CA ALA A 103 -21.38 9.10 25.18
C ALA A 103 -22.50 9.85 24.43
N GLU A 104 -23.76 9.38 24.52
CA GLU A 104 -24.94 9.97 23.88
C GLU A 104 -24.82 10.13 22.34
N LEU A 105 -23.98 9.32 21.71
CA LEU A 105 -23.73 9.33 20.26
C LEU A 105 -24.79 8.51 19.51
N HIS A 106 -26.07 8.85 19.67
CA HIS A 106 -27.21 8.04 19.20
C HIS A 106 -27.16 7.74 17.69
N GLU A 107 -26.81 8.71 16.85
CA GLU A 107 -26.71 8.50 15.40
C GLU A 107 -25.63 7.47 15.03
N ILE A 108 -24.52 7.46 15.79
CA ILE A 108 -23.42 6.53 15.59
C ILE A 108 -23.84 5.16 16.11
N PHE A 109 -24.55 5.09 17.24
CA PHE A 109 -25.05 3.84 17.81
C PHE A 109 -25.99 3.12 16.83
N GLU A 110 -26.97 3.84 16.27
CA GLU A 110 -27.93 3.30 15.30
C GLU A 110 -27.25 2.77 14.02
N THR A 111 -26.11 3.34 13.66
CA THR A 111 -25.37 3.01 12.43
C THR A 111 -24.00 2.41 12.71
N LEU A 112 -23.78 1.87 13.91
CA LEU A 112 -22.45 1.46 14.36
C LEU A 112 -21.86 0.39 13.44
N GLU A 113 -22.68 -0.57 13.01
CA GLU A 113 -22.27 -1.61 12.08
C GLU A 113 -21.72 -1.03 10.77
N ASP A 114 -22.40 -0.02 10.21
CA ASP A 114 -21.99 0.63 8.97
C ASP A 114 -20.74 1.50 9.18
N CYS A 115 -20.62 2.19 10.31
CA CYS A 115 -19.39 2.89 10.69
C CYS A 115 -18.19 1.93 10.75
N LEU A 116 -18.36 0.76 11.35
CA LEU A 116 -17.32 -0.28 11.41
C LEU A 116 -16.99 -0.82 10.01
N ARG A 117 -17.98 -1.00 9.13
CA ARG A 117 -17.75 -1.36 7.72
C ARG A 117 -16.92 -0.30 6.99
N VAL A 118 -17.20 0.98 7.17
CA VAL A 118 -16.40 2.08 6.59
C VAL A 118 -14.95 1.99 7.04
N LEU A 119 -14.72 1.84 8.35
CA LEU A 119 -13.38 1.68 8.93
C LEU A 119 -12.65 0.46 8.37
N GLN A 120 -13.34 -0.67 8.22
CA GLN A 120 -12.75 -1.90 7.67
C GLN A 120 -12.36 -1.73 6.19
N ILE A 121 -13.21 -1.10 5.37
CA ILE A 121 -12.91 -0.77 3.97
C ILE A 121 -11.71 0.17 3.90
N HIS A 122 -11.71 1.21 4.73
CA HIS A 122 -10.61 2.17 4.79
C HIS A 122 -9.29 1.49 5.17
N ARG A 123 -9.28 0.64 6.21
CA ARG A 123 -8.10 -0.14 6.62
C ARG A 123 -7.55 -0.97 5.47
N LYS A 124 -8.42 -1.75 4.82
CA LYS A 124 -8.05 -2.59 3.67
C LYS A 124 -7.41 -1.76 2.56
N GLN A 125 -7.99 -0.59 2.23
CA GLN A 125 -7.45 0.29 1.20
C GLN A 125 -6.11 0.91 1.60
N LYS A 126 -5.94 1.28 2.88
CA LYS A 126 -4.68 1.79 3.42
C LYS A 126 -3.57 0.76 3.26
N THR A 127 -3.82 -0.50 3.61
CA THR A 127 -2.87 -1.61 3.41
C THR A 127 -2.50 -1.78 1.94
N ILE A 128 -3.48 -1.86 1.03
CA ILE A 128 -3.22 -1.95 -0.42
C ILE A 128 -2.31 -0.81 -0.89
N ASN A 129 -2.60 0.42 -0.46
CA ASN A 129 -1.81 1.57 -0.89
C ASN A 129 -0.38 1.55 -0.35
N GLN A 130 -0.18 1.12 0.90
CA GLN A 130 1.14 0.94 1.49
C GLN A 130 1.95 -0.11 0.72
N GLU A 131 1.35 -1.25 0.40
CA GLU A 131 1.99 -2.31 -0.39
C GLU A 131 2.34 -1.82 -1.81
N LYS A 132 1.41 -1.12 -2.48
CA LYS A 132 1.67 -0.48 -3.78
C LYS A 132 2.81 0.54 -3.71
N GLN A 133 2.93 1.28 -2.60
CA GLN A 133 4.03 2.21 -2.37
C GLN A 133 5.37 1.50 -2.16
N LEU A 134 5.40 0.35 -1.46
CA LEU A 134 6.61 -0.46 -1.33
C LEU A 134 7.12 -0.92 -2.69
N ILE A 135 6.21 -1.40 -3.55
CA ILE A 135 6.52 -1.77 -4.94
C ILE A 135 7.09 -0.57 -5.71
N HIS A 136 6.51 0.62 -5.57
CA HIS A 136 6.99 1.81 -6.26
C HIS A 136 8.36 2.28 -5.74
N LYS A 137 8.58 2.21 -4.42
CA LYS A 137 9.85 2.56 -3.79
C LYS A 137 10.96 1.62 -4.24
N SER A 138 10.70 0.32 -4.33
CA SER A 138 11.70 -0.65 -4.78
C SER A 138 12.13 -0.38 -6.23
N LEU A 139 11.19 -0.01 -7.12
CA LEU A 139 11.49 0.41 -8.50
C LEU A 139 12.25 1.75 -8.60
N LYS A 140 12.20 2.59 -7.57
CA LYS A 140 12.92 3.88 -7.49
C LYS A 140 14.32 3.78 -6.88
N THR A 141 14.72 2.61 -6.40
CA THR A 141 16.07 2.41 -5.87
C THR A 141 17.15 2.61 -6.96
N ARG A 142 18.41 2.72 -6.52
CA ARG A 142 19.58 2.94 -7.39
C ARG A 142 19.64 1.83 -8.45
N ARG A 143 20.08 2.19 -9.66
CA ARG A 143 20.09 1.28 -10.82
C ARG A 143 20.74 -0.08 -10.50
N GLN A 144 21.86 -0.07 -9.77
CA GLN A 144 22.63 -1.28 -9.45
C GLN A 144 21.88 -2.27 -8.55
N THR A 145 20.95 -1.80 -7.73
CA THR A 145 20.22 -2.62 -6.75
C THR A 145 18.74 -2.73 -7.05
N ARG A 146 18.25 -2.08 -8.11
CA ARG A 146 16.82 -1.99 -8.43
C ARG A 146 16.17 -3.33 -8.67
N THR A 147 16.77 -4.17 -9.49
CA THR A 147 16.22 -5.49 -9.81
C THR A 147 16.12 -6.34 -8.54
N SER A 148 17.21 -6.43 -7.77
CA SER A 148 17.22 -7.18 -6.51
C SER A 148 16.20 -6.63 -5.49
N ALA A 149 16.12 -5.30 -5.32
CA ALA A 149 15.16 -4.68 -4.41
C ALA A 149 13.70 -4.93 -4.85
N PHE A 150 13.43 -4.86 -6.15
CA PHE A 150 12.10 -5.12 -6.70
C PHE A 150 11.68 -6.57 -6.50
N HIS A 151 12.55 -7.54 -6.83
CA HIS A 151 12.25 -8.95 -6.62
C HIS A 151 12.13 -9.34 -5.15
N ALA A 152 13.00 -8.84 -4.27
CA ALA A 152 12.87 -9.09 -2.82
C ALA A 152 11.55 -8.51 -2.27
N THR A 153 11.13 -7.33 -2.74
CA THR A 153 9.83 -6.75 -2.38
C THR A 153 8.68 -7.61 -2.92
N ALA A 154 8.81 -8.11 -4.15
CA ALA A 154 7.81 -8.97 -4.77
C ALA A 154 7.64 -10.29 -4.00
N GLU A 155 8.73 -10.94 -3.62
CA GLU A 155 8.72 -12.16 -2.80
C GLU A 155 8.07 -11.92 -1.45
N TYR A 156 8.53 -10.87 -0.74
CA TYR A 156 7.93 -10.47 0.53
C TYR A 156 6.42 -10.26 0.42
N LEU A 157 5.96 -9.51 -0.59
CA LEU A 157 4.52 -9.27 -0.77
C LEU A 157 3.76 -10.51 -1.22
N THR A 158 4.37 -11.42 -1.97
CA THR A 158 3.72 -12.67 -2.38
C THR A 158 3.52 -13.61 -1.19
N GLU A 159 4.46 -13.63 -0.25
CA GLU A 159 4.39 -14.45 0.96
C GLU A 159 3.48 -13.85 2.05
N ASN A 160 3.39 -12.52 2.12
CA ASN A 160 2.76 -11.83 3.25
C ASN A 160 1.44 -11.10 2.91
N SER A 161 1.18 -10.77 1.64
CA SER A 161 -0.08 -10.12 1.25
C SER A 161 -1.18 -11.16 1.07
N THR A 162 -2.28 -10.99 1.81
CA THR A 162 -3.52 -11.73 1.59
C THR A 162 -4.47 -11.02 0.62
N ASN A 163 -4.10 -9.83 0.14
CA ASN A 163 -4.96 -9.00 -0.70
C ASN A 163 -4.76 -9.32 -2.19
N SER A 164 -5.81 -9.85 -2.83
CA SER A 164 -5.80 -10.17 -4.26
C SER A 164 -5.52 -8.95 -5.15
N GLU A 165 -5.99 -7.75 -4.78
CA GLU A 165 -5.76 -6.54 -5.57
C GLU A 165 -4.27 -6.16 -5.58
N THR A 166 -3.58 -6.34 -4.45
CA THR A 166 -2.14 -6.12 -4.35
C THR A 166 -1.38 -7.13 -5.19
N LEU A 167 -1.77 -8.42 -5.12
CA LEU A 167 -1.13 -9.49 -5.90
C LEU A 167 -1.31 -9.29 -7.40
N ASP A 168 -2.52 -8.93 -7.85
CA ASP A 168 -2.78 -8.61 -9.26
C ASP A 168 -1.96 -7.41 -9.73
N TYR A 169 -1.87 -6.36 -8.91
CA TYR A 169 -1.04 -5.20 -9.20
C TYR A 169 0.45 -5.58 -9.29
N LEU A 170 0.94 -6.38 -8.35
CA LEU A 170 2.31 -6.87 -8.31
C LEU A 170 2.66 -7.68 -9.57
N ASN A 171 1.80 -8.63 -9.94
CA ASN A 171 1.98 -9.47 -11.14
C ASN A 171 2.14 -8.63 -12.40
N ARG A 172 1.27 -7.63 -12.61
CA ARG A 172 1.38 -6.70 -13.75
C ARG A 172 2.68 -5.89 -13.73
N ARG A 173 3.17 -5.52 -12.54
CA ARG A 173 4.45 -4.80 -12.40
C ARG A 173 5.64 -5.70 -12.70
N ILE A 174 5.61 -6.95 -12.27
CA ILE A 174 6.64 -7.95 -12.58
C ILE A 174 6.71 -8.14 -14.09
N GLU A 175 5.59 -8.42 -14.74
CA GLU A 175 5.53 -8.63 -16.19
C GLU A 175 6.03 -7.39 -16.96
N SER A 176 5.59 -6.19 -16.58
CA SER A 176 6.05 -4.95 -17.19
C SER A 176 7.56 -4.73 -17.02
N TYR A 177 8.10 -5.06 -15.84
CA TYR A 177 9.53 -4.95 -15.56
C TYR A 177 10.34 -5.94 -16.40
N GLN A 178 9.92 -7.20 -16.45
CA GLN A 178 10.55 -8.25 -17.26
C GLN A 178 10.54 -7.90 -18.74
N ASN A 179 9.42 -7.40 -19.27
CA ASN A 179 9.33 -6.94 -20.66
C ASN A 179 10.30 -5.79 -20.95
N LYS A 180 10.47 -4.87 -20.01
CA LYS A 180 11.46 -3.78 -20.15
C LYS A 180 12.89 -4.31 -20.19
N LEU A 181 13.24 -5.29 -19.36
CA LEU A 181 14.56 -5.93 -19.37
C LEU A 181 14.81 -6.66 -20.69
N LYS A 182 13.81 -7.42 -21.16
CA LYS A 182 13.85 -8.11 -22.45
C LYS A 182 14.12 -7.14 -23.60
N LEU A 183 13.35 -6.04 -23.69
CA LEU A 183 13.53 -5.02 -24.74
C LEU A 183 14.90 -4.34 -24.66
N LYS A 184 15.38 -4.04 -23.44
CA LYS A 184 16.72 -3.48 -23.23
C LYS A 184 17.80 -4.43 -23.77
N TYR A 185 17.64 -5.72 -23.51
CA TYR A 185 18.57 -6.76 -23.95
C TYR A 185 18.54 -6.95 -25.48
N GLU A 186 17.36 -7.09 -26.07
CA GLU A 186 17.19 -7.18 -27.54
C GLU A 186 17.75 -5.95 -28.26
N ARG A 187 17.55 -4.76 -27.70
CA ARG A 187 18.08 -3.51 -28.25
C ARG A 187 19.61 -3.48 -28.22
N ALA A 188 20.23 -3.85 -27.10
CA ALA A 188 21.69 -3.89 -26.99
C ALA A 188 22.33 -4.84 -28.01
N ILE A 189 21.71 -6.01 -28.24
CA ILE A 189 22.13 -6.96 -29.28
C ILE A 189 22.01 -6.32 -30.67
N ARG A 190 20.85 -5.73 -30.98
CA ARG A 190 20.60 -5.12 -32.29
C ARG A 190 21.55 -3.97 -32.61
N GLU A 191 21.86 -3.15 -31.61
CA GLU A 191 22.74 -1.98 -31.73
C GLU A 191 24.23 -2.35 -31.59
N LYS A 192 24.56 -3.63 -31.31
CA LYS A 192 25.93 -4.10 -31.01
C LYS A 192 26.59 -3.34 -29.85
N ASP A 193 25.79 -2.89 -28.89
CA ASP A 193 26.27 -2.24 -27.67
C ASP A 193 26.71 -3.30 -26.65
N ILE A 194 28.01 -3.61 -26.62
CA ILE A 194 28.59 -4.63 -25.75
C ILE A 194 28.37 -4.29 -24.26
N ALA A 195 28.53 -3.02 -23.88
CA ALA A 195 28.35 -2.60 -22.50
C ALA A 195 26.88 -2.70 -22.09
N GLY A 196 25.96 -2.23 -22.94
CA GLY A 196 24.53 -2.38 -22.76
C GLY A 196 24.07 -3.85 -22.70
N PHE A 197 24.69 -4.72 -23.49
CA PHE A 197 24.42 -6.15 -23.51
C PHE A 197 24.81 -6.80 -22.19
N ILE A 198 26.04 -6.57 -21.71
CA ILE A 198 26.52 -7.11 -20.43
C ILE A 198 25.63 -6.62 -19.29
N ASP A 199 25.36 -5.32 -19.25
CA ASP A 199 24.50 -4.71 -18.25
C ASP A 199 23.10 -5.33 -18.23
N ALA A 200 22.46 -5.45 -19.39
CA ALA A 200 21.10 -6.00 -19.48
C ALA A 200 21.08 -7.50 -19.17
N TYR A 201 22.09 -8.26 -19.59
CA TYR A 201 22.23 -9.67 -19.26
C TYR A 201 22.39 -9.88 -17.76
N MET A 202 23.27 -9.13 -17.11
CA MET A 202 23.48 -9.20 -15.66
C MET A 202 22.22 -8.78 -14.89
N GLU A 203 21.51 -7.75 -15.36
CA GLU A 203 20.23 -7.33 -14.79
C GLU A 203 19.15 -8.41 -14.93
N ILE A 204 19.10 -9.14 -16.05
CA ILE A 204 18.22 -10.31 -16.23
C ILE A 204 18.61 -11.45 -15.28
N ARG A 205 19.90 -11.72 -15.08
CA ARG A 205 20.38 -12.78 -14.16
C ARG A 205 20.07 -12.49 -12.69
N GLN A 206 19.90 -11.22 -12.33
CA GLN A 206 19.42 -10.81 -11.01
C GLN A 206 17.91 -10.98 -10.84
N THR A 207 17.16 -11.27 -11.90
CA THR A 207 15.75 -11.66 -11.79
C THR A 207 15.66 -13.11 -11.32
N HIS A 208 14.59 -13.46 -10.60
CA HIS A 208 14.31 -14.85 -10.22
C HIS A 208 13.47 -15.60 -11.27
N ASP A 209 13.31 -15.04 -12.48
CA ASP A 209 12.55 -15.66 -13.56
C ASP A 209 13.43 -16.53 -14.45
N LYS A 210 13.29 -17.85 -14.29
CA LYS A 210 14.02 -18.85 -15.08
C LYS A 210 13.79 -18.73 -16.58
N LYS A 211 12.56 -18.45 -17.03
CA LYS A 211 12.24 -18.36 -18.46
C LYS A 211 12.92 -17.14 -19.09
N LEU A 212 12.97 -16.03 -18.36
CA LEU A 212 13.67 -14.83 -18.81
C LEU A 212 15.18 -15.05 -18.88
N GLN A 213 15.76 -15.75 -17.90
CA GLN A 213 17.17 -16.13 -17.90
C GLN A 213 17.51 -17.06 -19.09
N GLU A 214 16.73 -18.11 -19.31
CA GLU A 214 16.89 -19.04 -20.46
C GLU A 214 16.75 -18.33 -21.81
N TYR A 215 15.86 -17.35 -21.90
CA TYR A 215 15.71 -16.52 -23.09
C TYR A 215 16.97 -15.68 -23.36
N ALA A 216 17.54 -15.05 -22.32
CA ALA A 216 18.77 -14.29 -22.46
C ALA A 216 19.95 -15.17 -22.87
N ASP A 217 20.08 -16.36 -22.27
CA ASP A 217 21.13 -17.32 -22.60
C ASP A 217 21.07 -17.79 -24.07
N ARG A 218 19.86 -18.05 -24.59
CA ARG A 218 19.68 -18.42 -26.01
C ARG A 218 20.12 -17.32 -26.97
N LEU A 219 19.74 -16.08 -26.69
CA LEU A 219 20.10 -14.93 -27.53
C LEU A 219 21.59 -14.61 -27.46
N ARG A 220 22.22 -14.74 -26.29
CA ARG A 220 23.68 -14.66 -26.15
C ARG A 220 24.37 -15.67 -27.05
N ASN A 221 23.93 -16.93 -27.01
CA ASN A 221 24.53 -17.99 -27.80
C ASN A 221 24.32 -17.79 -29.31
N ALA A 222 23.14 -17.31 -29.71
CA ALA A 222 22.84 -16.96 -31.11
C ALA A 222 23.69 -15.77 -31.61
N SER A 223 23.94 -14.76 -30.77
CA SER A 223 24.77 -13.60 -31.12
C SER A 223 26.24 -14.00 -31.28
N ASN A 224 26.77 -14.83 -30.37
CA ASN A 224 28.11 -15.39 -30.51
C ASN A 224 28.23 -16.26 -31.77
N ALA A 225 27.23 -17.10 -32.07
CA ALA A 225 27.21 -17.89 -33.30
C ALA A 225 27.20 -17.00 -34.56
N PHE A 226 26.55 -15.84 -34.51
CA PHE A 226 26.55 -14.87 -35.61
C PHE A 226 27.91 -14.18 -35.78
N GLU A 227 28.57 -13.79 -34.69
CA GLU A 227 29.94 -13.24 -34.75
C GLU A 227 30.92 -14.24 -35.36
N TRP A 228 30.86 -15.52 -34.95
CA TRP A 228 31.66 -16.60 -35.54
C TRP A 228 31.34 -16.86 -37.02
N ALA A 229 30.06 -16.96 -37.39
CA ALA A 229 29.65 -17.16 -38.78
C ALA A 229 30.03 -15.98 -39.68
N SER A 230 30.00 -14.74 -39.16
CA SER A 230 30.44 -13.56 -39.90
C SER A 230 31.95 -13.47 -40.04
N HIS A 231 32.72 -14.01 -39.09
CA HIS A 231 34.17 -14.12 -39.19
C HIS A 231 34.57 -15.21 -40.21
N GLU A 232 33.95 -16.39 -40.17
CA GLU A 232 34.14 -17.45 -41.17
C GLU A 232 33.75 -17.01 -42.59
N ALA A 233 32.63 -16.28 -42.76
CA ALA A 233 32.22 -15.77 -44.07
C ALA A 233 33.15 -14.68 -44.63
N LEU A 234 33.89 -13.96 -43.77
CA LEU A 234 34.93 -13.02 -44.18
C LEU A 234 36.19 -13.74 -44.69
N PHE A 235 36.54 -14.89 -44.10
CA PHE A 235 37.67 -15.71 -44.54
C PHE A 235 37.35 -16.57 -45.77
N ALA A 236 36.11 -17.09 -45.88
CA ALA A 236 35.68 -17.84 -47.06
C ALA A 236 35.67 -17.00 -48.37
N ARG A 237 35.69 -15.67 -48.27
CA ARG A 237 35.84 -14.76 -49.43
C ARG A 237 37.28 -14.38 -49.75
N GLN A 238 38.24 -14.73 -48.90
CA GLN A 238 39.68 -14.52 -49.16
C GLN A 238 40.33 -15.72 -49.87
N ASP A 239 39.69 -16.89 -49.82
CA ASP A 239 40.17 -18.13 -50.45
C ASP A 239 39.59 -18.39 -51.86
N ASP A 240 38.94 -17.39 -52.48
CA ASP A 240 38.50 -17.45 -53.88
C ASP A 240 39.47 -16.62 -54.75
N PRO A 241 40.60 -17.20 -55.21
CA PRO A 241 41.48 -16.53 -56.16
C PRO A 241 40.77 -16.43 -57.51
N LYS A 242 40.60 -15.20 -58.01
CA LYS A 242 40.38 -14.97 -59.44
C LYS A 242 41.61 -15.34 -60.25
#